data_AF-A0A1I8F0E5-F1
#
_entry.id   AF-A0A1I8F0E5-F1
#
_cell.length_a   1.000
_cell.length_b   1.000
_cell.length_c   1.000
_cell.angle_alpha   90.00
_cell.angle_beta   90.00
_cell.angle_gamma   90.00
#
_symmetry.space_group_name_H-M   'P 1'
#
loop_
_entity.id
_entity.type
_entity.pdbx_description
1 polymer ?
#
loop_
_entity_poly.entity_id
_entity_poly.type
_entity_poly.pdbx_seq_one_letter_code
_entity_poly.pdbx_strand_id
1 'polypeptide(L)'
;MFESIRGGVTKRSHVAGMLVKSMHLESLTLIICLFYASIALMDAKLKALWNLDKMSVCRLGYPATVYNNYGCWCGVGGSGKPMDGIDSP
;
A
#
# COMPACT_ATOMS: atom_id res chain seq x y z
N MET A 1 22.18 -3.11 -65.03
CA MET A 1 21.25 -4.25 -64.87
C MET A 1 21.21 -4.58 -63.37
N PHE A 2 20.06 -4.27 -62.75
CA PHE A 2 19.58 -4.62 -61.41
C PHE A 2 20.22 -4.03 -60.13
N GLU A 3 19.47 -3.07 -59.55
CA GLU A 3 19.24 -2.83 -58.12
C GLU A 3 19.25 -4.10 -57.22
N SER A 4 19.77 -3.96 -55.99
CA SER A 4 19.05 -4.48 -54.81
C SER A 4 19.49 -3.84 -53.49
N ILE A 5 18.51 -3.27 -52.80
CA ILE A 5 18.52 -2.60 -51.49
C ILE A 5 18.64 -3.63 -50.35
N ARG A 6 19.44 -3.33 -49.30
CA ARG A 6 19.24 -3.70 -47.87
C ARG A 6 20.46 -3.27 -47.03
N GLY A 7 20.38 -2.57 -45.91
CA GLY A 7 19.24 -2.12 -45.14
C GLY A 7 19.67 -1.13 -44.06
N GLY A 8 19.02 0.03 -44.02
CA GLY A 8 19.04 0.95 -42.89
C GLY A 8 17.89 0.62 -41.95
N VAL A 9 18.12 -0.21 -40.93
CA VAL A 9 17.12 -0.52 -39.89
C VAL A 9 17.80 -0.68 -38.52
N THR A 10 18.34 0.41 -37.95
CA THR A 10 18.77 0.40 -36.53
C THR A 10 18.42 1.65 -35.73
N LYS A 11 17.92 2.74 -36.34
CA LYS A 11 17.57 3.97 -35.60
C LYS A 11 16.10 4.10 -35.17
N ARG A 12 15.17 3.30 -35.72
CA ARG A 12 13.72 3.46 -35.46
C ARG A 12 13.24 2.75 -34.18
N SER A 13 13.85 1.62 -33.81
CA SER A 13 13.48 0.85 -32.61
C SER A 13 13.95 1.49 -31.30
N HIS A 14 15.06 2.22 -31.32
CA HIS A 14 15.58 2.93 -30.14
C HIS A 14 14.69 4.11 -29.72
N VAL A 15 14.09 4.83 -30.68
CA VAL A 15 13.22 5.99 -30.40
C VAL A 15 11.87 5.53 -29.83
N ALA A 16 11.30 4.43 -30.34
CA ALA A 16 10.07 3.84 -29.80
C ALA A 16 10.27 3.31 -28.36
N GLY A 17 11.40 2.65 -28.08
CA GLY A 17 11.74 2.18 -26.73
C GLY A 17 12.03 3.32 -25.73
N MET A 18 12.52 4.46 -26.20
CA MET A 18 12.76 5.66 -25.38
C MET A 18 11.45 6.40 -25.07
N LEU A 19 10.53 6.49 -26.04
CA LEU A 19 9.19 7.05 -25.84
C LEU A 19 8.33 6.24 -24.86
N VAL A 20 8.39 4.89 -24.94
CA VAL A 20 7.71 3.98 -24.00
C VAL A 20 8.32 4.06 -22.58
N LYS A 21 9.64 4.20 -22.46
CA LYS A 21 10.32 4.36 -21.15
C LYS A 21 10.00 5.71 -20.48
N SER A 22 9.92 6.80 -21.25
CA SER A 22 9.49 8.10 -20.72
C SER A 22 8.04 8.05 -20.22
N MET A 23 7.13 7.39 -20.94
CA MET A 23 5.73 7.25 -20.51
C MET A 23 5.57 6.38 -19.24
N HIS A 24 6.45 5.39 -19.04
CA HIS A 24 6.42 4.52 -17.87
C HIS A 24 7.09 5.14 -16.63
N LEU A 25 8.08 6.03 -16.82
CA LEU A 25 8.77 6.73 -15.74
C LEU A 25 7.90 7.83 -15.12
N GLU A 26 7.23 8.64 -15.94
CA GLU A 26 6.28 9.67 -15.48
C GLU A 26 5.03 9.06 -14.82
N SER A 27 4.55 7.93 -15.32
CA SER A 27 3.44 7.20 -14.69
C SER A 27 3.84 6.66 -13.30
N LEU A 28 5.06 6.12 -13.18
CA LEU A 28 5.59 5.60 -11.92
C LEU A 28 5.81 6.71 -10.88
N THR A 29 6.32 7.87 -11.28
CA THR A 29 6.50 9.01 -10.36
C THR A 29 5.17 9.52 -9.83
N LEU A 30 4.13 9.60 -10.67
CA LEU A 30 2.78 9.98 -10.23
C LEU A 30 2.19 8.98 -9.23
N ILE A 31 2.34 7.67 -9.47
CA ILE A 31 1.88 6.62 -8.54
C ILE A 31 2.60 6.74 -7.20
N ILE A 32 3.91 6.96 -7.21
CA ILE A 32 4.72 7.14 -6.00
C ILE A 32 4.27 8.39 -5.23
N CYS A 33 4.07 9.52 -5.91
CA CYS A 33 3.57 10.75 -5.30
C CYS A 33 2.19 10.56 -4.65
N LEU A 34 1.26 9.87 -5.32
CA LEU A 34 -0.06 9.54 -4.77
C LEU A 34 0.04 8.65 -3.52
N PHE A 35 0.95 7.68 -3.53
CA PHE A 35 1.19 6.80 -2.38
C PHE A 35 1.74 7.58 -1.17
N TYR A 36 2.73 8.47 -1.39
CA TYR A 36 3.28 9.33 -0.34
C TYR A 36 2.26 10.32 0.22
N ALA A 37 1.44 10.95 -0.63
CA ALA A 37 0.38 11.85 -0.19
C ALA A 37 -0.66 11.12 0.69
N SER A 38 -0.98 9.88 0.34
CA SER A 38 -1.88 9.03 1.12
C SER A 38 -1.33 8.71 2.50
N ILE A 39 -0.03 8.37 2.59
CA ILE A 39 0.64 8.11 3.87
C ILE A 39 0.66 9.36 4.76
N ALA A 40 0.98 10.53 4.18
CA ALA A 40 1.02 11.79 4.92
C ALA A 40 -0.34 12.16 5.53
N LEU A 41 -1.45 11.83 4.85
CA LEU A 41 -2.80 12.09 5.34
C LEU A 41 -3.22 11.18 6.51
N MET A 42 -2.61 9.99 6.66
CA MET A 42 -3.00 8.99 7.66
C MET A 42 -2.28 9.13 9.00
N ASP A 43 -1.42 10.14 9.19
CA ASP A 43 -0.54 10.30 10.35
C ASP A 43 -1.29 10.22 11.70
N ALA A 44 -2.43 10.91 11.84
CA ALA A 44 -3.23 10.88 13.06
C ALA A 44 -3.81 9.50 13.37
N LYS A 45 -4.28 8.77 12.34
CA LYS A 45 -4.84 7.42 12.50
C LYS A 45 -3.76 6.41 12.89
N LEU A 46 -2.58 6.51 12.26
CA LEU A 46 -1.44 5.67 12.61
C LEU A 46 -1.00 5.92 14.05
N LYS A 47 -0.87 7.17 14.48
CA LYS A 47 -0.55 7.52 15.88
C LYS A 47 -1.55 6.95 16.87
N ALA A 48 -2.85 6.98 16.55
CA ALA A 48 -3.88 6.39 17.40
C ALA A 48 -3.71 4.85 17.53
N LEU A 49 -3.42 4.15 16.43
CA LEU A 49 -3.13 2.72 16.44
C LEU A 49 -1.86 2.38 17.23
N TRP A 50 -0.81 3.20 17.09
CA TRP A 50 0.41 3.06 17.91
C TRP A 50 0.12 3.25 19.40
N ASN A 51 -0.71 4.22 19.75
CA ASN A 51 -1.09 4.44 21.15
C ASN A 51 -1.92 3.27 21.70
N LEU A 52 -2.84 2.71 20.90
CA LEU A 52 -3.59 1.50 21.24
C LEU A 52 -2.65 0.31 21.50
N ASP A 53 -1.68 0.08 20.63
CA ASP A 53 -0.68 -0.99 20.80
C ASP A 53 0.15 -0.82 22.08
N LYS A 54 0.58 0.41 22.39
CA LYS A 54 1.29 0.67 23.66
C LYS A 54 0.41 0.40 24.88
N MET A 55 -0.86 0.77 24.82
CA MET A 55 -1.81 0.51 25.91
C MET A 55 -2.12 -0.97 26.06
N SER A 56 -2.29 -1.71 24.96
CA SER A 56 -2.56 -3.15 25.01
C SER A 56 -1.37 -3.92 25.59
N VAL A 57 -0.15 -3.59 25.18
CA VAL A 57 1.07 -4.20 25.75
C VAL A 57 1.17 -3.90 27.24
N CYS A 58 0.88 -2.67 27.66
CA CYS A 58 0.95 -2.26 29.06
C CYS A 58 -0.11 -2.92 29.95
N ARG A 59 -1.36 -3.06 29.45
CA ARG A 59 -2.51 -3.50 30.26
C ARG A 59 -2.85 -4.97 30.11
N LEU A 60 -2.62 -5.54 28.94
CA LEU A 60 -2.98 -6.90 28.59
C LEU A 60 -1.75 -7.81 28.38
N GLY A 61 -0.55 -7.23 28.23
CA GLY A 61 0.70 -7.98 28.03
C GLY A 61 0.95 -8.44 26.60
N TYR A 62 0.06 -8.09 25.66
CA TYR A 62 0.15 -8.50 24.26
C TYR A 62 -0.01 -7.30 23.31
N PRO A 63 0.62 -7.34 22.12
CA PRO A 63 0.44 -6.30 21.11
C PRO A 63 -1.01 -6.28 20.61
N ALA A 64 -1.48 -5.11 20.19
CA ALA A 64 -2.89 -4.90 19.82
C ALA A 64 -3.30 -5.76 18.61
N THR A 65 -2.32 -6.17 17.80
CA THR A 65 -2.52 -7.04 16.63
C THR A 65 -3.07 -8.42 16.98
N VAL A 66 -2.84 -8.93 18.18
CA VAL A 66 -3.41 -10.22 18.64
C VAL A 66 -4.93 -10.13 18.80
N TYR A 67 -5.44 -8.95 19.14
CA TYR A 67 -6.86 -8.70 19.33
C TYR A 67 -7.57 -8.29 18.03
N ASN A 68 -6.86 -8.32 16.90
CA ASN A 68 -7.47 -8.02 15.61
C ASN A 68 -8.39 -9.18 15.17
N ASN A 69 -9.70 -8.92 15.13
CA ASN A 69 -10.74 -9.94 14.91
C ASN A 69 -10.77 -11.00 16.02
N TYR A 70 -10.56 -10.57 17.26
CA TYR A 70 -10.77 -11.40 18.43
C TYR A 70 -12.23 -11.29 18.87
N GLY A 71 -12.87 -12.44 19.14
CA GLY A 71 -14.26 -12.45 19.60
C GLY A 71 -15.26 -11.88 18.59
N CYS A 72 -16.24 -11.13 19.10
CA CYS A 72 -17.37 -10.59 18.36
C CYS A 72 -17.33 -9.07 18.20
N TRP A 73 -16.53 -8.37 19.00
CA TRP A 73 -16.47 -6.90 19.11
C TRP A 73 -15.07 -6.33 18.83
N CYS A 74 -13.99 -7.04 19.15
CA CYS A 74 -12.64 -6.54 18.88
C CYS A 74 -12.27 -6.69 17.38
N GLY A 75 -12.48 -5.64 16.60
CA GLY A 75 -12.15 -5.59 15.17
C GLY A 75 -12.88 -4.47 14.44
N VAL A 76 -12.99 -4.60 13.11
CA VAL A 76 -13.80 -3.68 12.32
C VAL A 76 -15.27 -4.04 12.51
N GLY A 77 -16.03 -3.13 13.11
CA GLY A 77 -17.41 -3.39 13.50
C GLY A 77 -17.50 -4.06 14.87
N GLY A 78 -18.60 -4.77 15.12
CA GLY A 78 -18.80 -5.49 16.37
C GLY A 78 -20.28 -5.79 16.58
N SER A 79 -20.61 -7.04 16.84
CA SER A 79 -22.00 -7.45 17.09
C SER A 79 -22.07 -8.86 17.69
N GLY A 80 -23.10 -9.12 18.50
CA GLY A 80 -23.33 -10.42 19.10
C GLY A 80 -22.95 -10.46 20.58
N LYS A 81 -22.83 -11.67 21.13
CA LYS A 81 -22.55 -11.86 22.55
C LYS A 81 -21.03 -11.83 22.80
N PRO A 82 -20.54 -11.01 23.74
CA PRO A 82 -19.13 -10.96 24.10
C PRO A 82 -18.59 -12.35 24.46
N MET A 83 -17.40 -12.67 23.94
CA MET A 83 -16.70 -13.91 24.27
C MET A 83 -16.19 -13.89 25.71
N ASP A 84 -15.63 -12.76 26.14
CA ASP A 84 -15.08 -12.55 27.48
C ASP A 84 -15.13 -11.05 27.88
N GLY A 85 -14.43 -10.70 28.96
CA GLY A 85 -14.35 -9.31 29.44
C GLY A 85 -13.53 -8.38 28.55
N ILE A 86 -12.63 -8.91 27.71
CA ILE A 86 -11.85 -8.11 26.75
C ILE A 86 -12.71 -7.78 25.53
N ASP A 87 -13.53 -8.74 25.08
CA ASP A 87 -14.46 -8.61 23.96
C ASP A 87 -15.79 -7.91 24.31
N SER A 88 -15.83 -7.19 25.43
CA SER A 88 -17.01 -6.44 25.85
C SER A 88 -17.10 -5.10 25.10
N PRO A 89 -18.31 -4.64 24.71
CA PRO A 89 -18.51 -3.38 23.99
C PRO A 89 -18.17 -2.13 24.80
#